data_AF-A0A7V2HZA3-F1
#
_entry.id   AF-A0A7V2HZA3-F1
#
_cell.length_a   1.000
_cell.length_b   1.000
_cell.length_c   1.000
_cell.angle_alpha   90.00
_cell.angle_beta   90.00
_cell.angle_gamma   90.00
#
_symmetry.space_group_name_H-M   'P 1'
#
loop_
_entity.id
_entity.type
_entity.pdbx_description
1 polymer ?
#
loop_
_entity_poly.entity_id
_entity_poly.type
_entity_poly.pdbx_seq_one_letter_code
_entity_poly.pdbx_strand_id
1 'polypeptide(L)'
;MDILEILIEERKLREKVFNDYISYARKIKEIVSKEIKDFKLYVFGSVVRGDFHVMLSDIDIAIVTNDEVEDSRLKVKIEKELGLIGIFQIHIISKKIWNNWYLKLIDKYIEI
;
A
#
# COMPACT_ATOMS: atom_id res chain seq x y z
N MET A 1 29.69 -5.01 1.39
CA MET A 1 28.63 -4.53 0.49
C MET A 1 28.86 -3.05 0.32
N ASP A 2 29.11 -2.63 -0.91
CA ASP A 2 29.28 -1.23 -1.28
C ASP A 2 27.91 -0.52 -1.27
N ILE A 3 27.87 0.77 -0.94
CA ILE A 3 26.62 1.55 -0.89
C ILE A 3 25.93 1.53 -2.25
N LEU A 4 26.72 1.60 -3.33
CA LEU A 4 26.18 1.55 -4.68
C LEU A 4 25.48 0.21 -4.96
N GLU A 5 26.04 -0.91 -4.50
CA GLU A 5 25.42 -2.23 -4.63
C GLU A 5 24.08 -2.29 -3.90
N ILE A 6 24.01 -1.77 -2.67
CA ILE A 6 22.76 -1.70 -1.88
C ILE A 6 21.68 -0.93 -2.64
N LEU A 7 22.04 0.23 -3.21
CA LEU A 7 21.08 1.07 -3.94
C LEU A 7 20.59 0.40 -5.23
N ILE A 8 21.47 -0.34 -5.93
CA ILE A 8 21.11 -1.11 -7.12
C ILE A 8 20.16 -2.25 -6.76
N GLU A 9 20.41 -2.96 -5.66
CA GLU A 9 19.56 -4.05 -5.17
C GLU A 9 18.17 -3.53 -4.73
N GLU A 10 18.13 -2.45 -3.95
CA GLU A 10 16.89 -1.80 -3.53
C GLU A 10 16.07 -1.35 -4.74
N ARG A 11 16.71 -0.71 -5.73
CA ARG A 11 16.04 -0.30 -6.95
C ARG A 11 15.40 -1.48 -7.68
N LYS A 12 16.12 -2.59 -7.86
CA LYS A 12 15.59 -3.79 -8.52
C LYS A 12 14.40 -4.37 -7.77
N LEU A 13 14.45 -4.38 -6.43
CA LEU A 13 13.35 -4.82 -5.59
C LEU A 13 12.12 -3.92 -5.79
N ARG A 14 12.28 -2.60 -5.69
CA ARG A 14 11.19 -1.63 -5.90
C ARG A 14 10.63 -1.75 -7.31
N GLU A 15 11.45 -1.83 -8.36
CA GLU A 15 10.98 -2.01 -9.75
C GLU A 15 10.09 -3.25 -9.89
N LYS A 16 10.48 -4.38 -9.30
CA LYS A 16 9.66 -5.59 -9.28
C LYS A 16 8.31 -5.36 -8.61
N VAL A 17 8.29 -4.69 -7.46
CA VAL A 17 7.05 -4.45 -6.70
C VAL A 17 6.14 -3.47 -7.42
N PHE A 18 6.67 -2.36 -7.94
CA PHE A 18 5.90 -1.36 -8.69
C PHE A 18 5.32 -1.93 -9.99
N ASN A 19 6.05 -2.80 -10.70
CA ASN A 19 5.55 -3.41 -11.93
C ASN A 19 4.42 -4.44 -11.70
N ASP A 20 4.33 -5.03 -10.50
CA ASP A 20 3.31 -6.03 -10.16
C ASP A 20 2.53 -5.65 -8.89
N TYR A 21 2.30 -4.35 -8.70
CA TYR A 21 1.72 -3.82 -7.45
C TYR A 21 0.34 -4.42 -7.12
N ILE A 22 -0.43 -4.80 -8.14
CA ILE A 22 -1.76 -5.44 -7.97
C ILE A 22 -1.63 -6.80 -7.27
N SER A 23 -0.64 -7.62 -7.65
CA SER A 23 -0.39 -8.92 -7.01
C SER A 23 0.03 -8.75 -5.55
N TYR A 24 0.89 -7.76 -5.27
CA TYR A 24 1.25 -7.43 -3.89
C TYR A 24 0.07 -6.89 -3.09
N ALA A 25 -0.78 -6.04 -3.67
CA ALA A 25 -1.98 -5.55 -3.02
C ALA A 25 -2.99 -6.68 -2.69
N ARG A 26 -3.09 -7.71 -3.53
CA ARG A 26 -3.89 -8.92 -3.22
C ARG A 26 -3.32 -9.69 -2.03
N LYS A 27 -2.00 -9.85 -1.95
CA LYS A 27 -1.35 -10.45 -0.77
C LYS A 27 -1.63 -9.64 0.50
N ILE A 28 -1.60 -8.30 0.41
CA ILE A 28 -1.97 -7.43 1.52
C ILE A 28 -3.42 -7.68 1.93
N LYS A 29 -4.34 -7.75 0.97
CA LYS A 29 -5.76 -8.07 1.23
C LYS A 29 -5.91 -9.40 1.96
N GLU A 30 -5.17 -10.44 1.55
CA GLU A 30 -5.17 -11.74 2.24
C GLU A 30 -4.67 -11.63 3.69
N ILE A 31 -3.57 -10.90 3.94
CA ILE A 31 -3.05 -10.68 5.29
C ILE A 31 -4.08 -9.95 6.16
N VAL A 32 -4.68 -8.87 5.65
CA VAL A 32 -5.67 -8.06 6.37
C VAL A 32 -6.93 -8.88 6.68
N SER A 33 -7.35 -9.76 5.77
CA SER A 33 -8.55 -10.59 5.95
C SER A 33 -8.48 -11.56 7.14
N LYS A 34 -7.27 -11.88 7.61
CA LYS A 34 -7.07 -12.69 8.83
C LYS A 34 -7.39 -11.92 10.12
N GLU A 35 -7.32 -10.59 10.07
CA GLU A 35 -7.51 -9.71 11.24
C GLU A 35 -8.85 -8.96 11.18
N ILE A 36 -9.27 -8.53 9.98
CA ILE A 36 -10.46 -7.69 9.76
C ILE A 36 -11.38 -8.39 8.76
N LYS A 37 -12.61 -8.69 9.19
CA LYS A 37 -13.59 -9.42 8.38
C LYS A 37 -14.29 -8.58 7.32
N ASP A 38 -14.70 -7.35 7.66
CA ASP A 38 -15.41 -6.44 6.74
C ASP A 38 -14.56 -5.21 6.46
N PHE A 39 -13.92 -5.23 5.30
CA PHE A 39 -13.12 -4.12 4.80
C PHE A 39 -13.10 -4.14 3.27
N LYS A 40 -12.72 -3.00 2.70
CA LYS A 40 -12.33 -2.89 1.30
C LYS A 40 -10.88 -2.44 1.20
N LEU A 41 -10.18 -2.87 0.15
CA LEU A 41 -8.80 -2.46 -0.10
C LEU A 41 -8.72 -1.74 -1.44
N TYR A 42 -8.11 -0.57 -1.41
CA TYR A 42 -7.89 0.24 -2.59
C TYR A 42 -6.40 0.53 -2.77
N VAL A 43 -5.92 0.49 -4.00
CA VAL A 43 -4.64 1.10 -4.37
C VAL A 43 -4.96 2.44 -5.04
N PHE A 44 -4.21 3.48 -4.70
CA PHE A 44 -4.38 4.80 -5.31
C PHE A 44 -3.02 5.48 -5.51
N GLY A 45 -3.04 6.78 -5.81
CA GLY A 45 -1.82 7.58 -5.91
C GLY A 45 -1.05 7.37 -7.20
N SER A 46 0.26 7.65 -7.15
CA SER A 46 1.11 7.78 -8.35
C SER A 46 1.21 6.50 -9.17
N VAL A 47 1.21 5.32 -8.51
CA VAL A 47 1.29 4.03 -9.19
C VAL A 47 0.06 3.78 -10.08
N VAL A 48 -1.13 4.22 -9.67
CA VAL A 48 -2.36 4.08 -10.44
C VAL A 48 -2.47 5.16 -11.53
N ARG A 49 -1.93 6.36 -11.27
CA ARG A 49 -1.85 7.42 -12.29
C ARG A 49 -0.83 7.11 -13.40
N GLY A 50 0.18 6.30 -13.10
CA GLY A 50 1.28 5.95 -14.01
C GLY A 50 2.41 6.97 -14.02
N ASP A 51 2.46 7.86 -13.03
CA ASP A 51 3.43 8.96 -12.91
C ASP A 51 4.38 8.80 -11.70
N PHE A 52 4.56 7.56 -11.23
CA PHE A 52 5.40 7.24 -10.08
C PHE A 52 6.90 7.31 -10.40
N HIS A 53 7.70 7.61 -9.39
CA HIS A 53 9.16 7.47 -9.42
C HIS A 53 9.60 6.33 -8.51
N VAL A 54 10.16 5.26 -9.08
CA VAL A 54 10.49 3.99 -8.39
C VAL A 54 11.16 4.18 -7.02
N MET A 55 12.12 5.09 -6.90
CA MET A 55 12.90 5.29 -5.66
C MET A 55 12.37 6.39 -4.73
N LEU A 56 11.38 7.18 -5.17
CA LEU A 56 10.88 8.35 -4.41
C LEU A 56 9.39 8.27 -4.09
N SER A 57 8.64 7.49 -4.86
CA SER A 57 7.23 7.23 -4.63
C SER A 57 7.08 5.98 -3.76
N ASP A 58 5.96 5.95 -3.04
CA ASP A 58 5.43 4.76 -2.39
C ASP A 58 4.19 4.26 -3.14
N ILE A 59 3.73 3.06 -2.79
CA ILE A 59 2.45 2.50 -3.25
C ILE A 59 1.40 2.76 -2.17
N ASP A 60 0.50 3.71 -2.46
CA ASP A 60 -0.56 4.10 -1.53
C ASP A 60 -1.68 3.06 -1.49
N ILE A 61 -1.99 2.57 -0.28
CA ILE A 61 -3.04 1.58 -0.03
C ILE A 61 -4.01 2.10 1.03
N ALA A 62 -5.30 2.09 0.72
CA ALA A 62 -6.36 2.35 1.70
C ALA A 62 -7.09 1.06 2.06
N ILE A 63 -7.02 0.69 3.33
CA ILE A 63 -7.84 -0.35 3.95
C ILE A 63 -9.01 0.38 4.62
N VAL A 64 -10.19 0.24 4.03
CA VAL A 64 -11.40 0.98 4.43
C VAL A 64 -12.32 0.07 5.22
N THR A 65 -12.50 0.38 6.50
CA THR A 65 -13.31 -0.38 7.47
C THR A 65 -14.60 0.35 7.85
N ASN A 66 -15.58 -0.34 8.44
CA ASN A 66 -16.77 0.31 8.99
C ASN A 66 -16.44 1.21 10.17
N ASP A 67 -15.65 0.68 11.10
CA ASP A 67 -15.26 1.37 12.34
C ASP A 67 -13.94 2.13 12.15
N GLU A 68 -13.70 3.13 12.99
CA GLU A 68 -12.41 3.80 13.06
C GLU A 68 -11.38 2.87 13.69
N VAL A 69 -10.47 2.36 12.86
CA VAL A 69 -9.39 1.48 13.28
C VAL A 69 -8.08 2.14 12.88
N GLU A 70 -7.41 2.77 13.83
CA GLU A 70 -6.01 3.08 13.67
C GLU A 70 -5.19 1.93 14.25
N ASP A 71 -4.69 1.05 13.39
CA ASP A 71 -3.91 -0.11 13.81
C ASP A 71 -2.49 -0.08 13.22
N SER A 72 -1.59 0.59 13.93
CA SER A 72 -0.16 0.60 13.62
C SER A 72 0.48 -0.79 13.70
N ARG A 73 -0.08 -1.73 14.48
CA ARG A 73 0.43 -3.11 14.56
C ARG A 73 0.11 -3.87 13.29
N LEU A 74 -1.07 -3.67 12.71
CA LEU A 74 -1.43 -4.29 11.43
C LEU A 74 -0.49 -3.82 10.30
N LYS A 75 -0.14 -2.52 10.25
CA LYS A 75 0.81 -2.00 9.25
C LYS A 75 2.17 -2.70 9.36
N VAL A 76 2.73 -2.76 10.56
CA VAL A 76 4.01 -3.44 10.83
C VAL A 76 3.93 -4.94 10.51
N LYS A 77 2.79 -5.59 10.80
CA LYS A 77 2.56 -6.99 10.46
C LYS A 77 2.59 -7.22 8.95
N ILE A 78 1.92 -6.37 8.17
CA ILE A 78 1.89 -6.45 6.71
C ILE A 78 3.32 -6.31 6.13
N GLU A 79 4.07 -5.29 6.54
CA GLU A 79 5.45 -5.11 6.06
C GLU A 79 6.35 -6.30 6.40
N LYS A 80 6.23 -6.83 7.62
CA LYS A 80 7.00 -8.01 8.07
C LYS A 80 6.62 -9.28 7.30
N GLU A 81 5.35 -9.55 7.09
CA GLU A 81 4.90 -10.74 6.34
C GLU A 81 5.28 -10.67 4.85
N LEU A 82 5.32 -9.47 4.25
CA LEU A 82 5.78 -9.30 2.88
C LEU A 82 7.31 -9.27 2.73
N GLY A 83 8.02 -8.91 3.79
CA GLY A 83 9.45 -8.61 3.72
C GLY A 83 9.76 -7.34 2.91
N LEU A 84 8.82 -6.39 2.87
CA LEU A 84 8.90 -5.16 2.07
C LEU A 84 8.64 -3.95 2.98
N ILE A 85 9.73 -3.33 3.46
CA ILE A 85 9.68 -2.18 4.37
C ILE A 85 9.76 -0.90 3.54
N GLY A 86 8.88 0.08 3.82
CA GLY A 86 8.98 1.41 3.21
C GLY A 86 8.73 1.44 1.70
N ILE A 87 7.97 0.47 1.18
CA ILE A 87 7.47 0.48 -0.22
C ILE A 87 5.97 0.80 -0.26
N PHE A 88 5.20 0.37 0.74
CA PHE A 88 3.76 0.59 0.82
C PHE A 88 3.43 1.65 1.85
N GLN A 89 2.67 2.66 1.46
CA GLN A 89 2.08 3.62 2.38
C GLN A 89 0.66 3.15 2.73
N ILE A 90 0.50 2.52 3.90
CA ILE A 90 -0.77 1.92 4.30
C ILE A 90 -1.59 2.88 5.16
N HIS A 91 -2.81 3.16 4.70
CA HIS A 91 -3.82 3.96 5.36
C HIS A 91 -4.96 3.03 5.82
N ILE A 92 -5.16 2.89 7.13
CA ILE A 92 -6.32 2.17 7.69
C ILE A 92 -7.29 3.23 8.19
N ILE A 93 -8.48 3.30 7.59
CA ILE A 93 -9.40 4.42 7.74
C ILE A 93 -10.85 3.97 7.69
N SER A 94 -11.75 4.74 8.29
CA SER A 94 -13.19 4.47 8.21
C SER A 94 -13.76 4.83 6.83
N LYS A 95 -14.89 4.19 6.46
CA LYS A 95 -15.70 4.56 5.28
C LYS A 95 -16.02 6.05 5.23
N LYS A 96 -16.25 6.68 6.39
CA LYS A 96 -16.52 8.12 6.50
C LYS A 96 -15.32 8.95 6.04
N ILE A 97 -14.11 8.63 6.50
CA ILE A 97 -12.87 9.33 6.12
C ILE A 97 -12.57 9.12 4.64
N TRP A 98 -12.72 7.88 4.16
CA TRP A 98 -12.55 7.56 2.74
C TRP A 98 -13.43 8.42 1.84
N ASN A 99 -14.75 8.44 2.10
CA ASN A 99 -15.71 9.14 1.27
C ASN A 99 -15.62 10.67 1.38
N ASN A 100 -15.39 11.20 2.59
CA ASN A 100 -15.48 12.64 2.82
C ASN A 100 -14.15 13.39 2.63
N TRP A 101 -13.01 12.68 2.60
CA TRP A 101 -11.68 13.27 2.48
C TRP A 101 -10.88 12.67 1.32
N TYR A 102 -10.53 11.39 1.35
CA TYR A 102 -9.66 10.79 0.33
C TYR A 102 -10.26 10.88 -1.08
N LEU A 103 -11.52 10.47 -1.27
CA LEU A 103 -12.17 10.51 -2.59
C LEU A 103 -12.31 11.92 -3.20
N LYS A 104 -12.13 12.98 -2.40
CA LYS A 104 -12.13 14.37 -2.91
C LYS A 104 -10.75 14.84 -3.36
N LEU A 105 -9.69 14.13 -2.95
CA LEU A 105 -8.30 14.50 -3.17
C LEU A 105 -7.62 13.59 -4.20
N ILE A 106 -8.10 12.36 -4.38
CA ILE A 106 -7.51 11.38 -5.29
C ILE A 106 -8.25 11.33 -6.62
N ASP A 107 -7.50 11.31 -7.72
CA ASP A 107 -8.08 11.28 -9.07
C ASP A 107 -8.38 9.86 -9.56
N LYS A 108 -7.55 8.90 -9.16
CA LYS A 108 -7.64 7.50 -9.61
C LYS A 108 -7.35 6.54 -8.47
N TYR A 109 -8.10 5.45 -8.43
CA TYR A 109 -7.92 4.33 -7.52
C TYR A 109 -8.43 3.03 -8.15
N ILE A 110 -7.99 1.90 -7.63
CA ILE A 110 -8.40 0.56 -8.04
C ILE A 110 -8.85 -0.20 -6.78
N GLU A 111 -10.04 -0.80 -6.80
CA GLU A 111 -10.46 -1.76 -5.78
C GLU A 111 -9.79 -3.12 -6.06
N ILE A 112 -9.14 -3.67 -5.05
CA ILE A 112 -8.46 -4.99 -5.09
C ILE A 112 -9.38 -6.03 -4.49
#